data_AF-A0A6A6WNU2-F1
#
_entry.id   AF-A0A6A6WNU2-F1
#
_cell.length_a   1.000
_cell.length_b   1.000
_cell.length_c   1.000
_cell.angle_alpha   90.00
_cell.angle_beta   90.00
_cell.angle_gamma   90.00
#
_symmetry.space_group_name_H-M   'P 1'
#
loop_
_entity.id
_entity.type
_entity.pdbx_description
1 polymer ?
#
loop_
_entity_poly.entity_id
_entity_poly.type
_entity_poly.pdbx_seq_one_letter_code
_entity_poly.pdbx_strand_id
1 'polypeptide(L)' 'KLKKVGLYLELNKYKFLVKRIKYLEFIINTKIGIAINLDKKVLTIVKSVQEFISFANFYRKFIFYFL' A
#
# COMPACT_ATOMS: atom_id res chain seq x y z
N LYS A 1 23.47 -0.40 3.19
CA LYS A 1 23.87 -0.80 1.82
C LYS A 1 23.46 -2.25 1.62
N LEU A 2 22.66 -2.55 0.60
CA LEU A 2 22.43 -3.93 0.17
C LEU A 2 23.72 -4.41 -0.49
N LYS A 3 24.62 -4.99 0.33
CA LYS A 3 26.04 -5.20 0.00
C LYS A 3 26.28 -5.95 -1.32
N LYS A 4 25.38 -6.86 -1.71
CA LYS A 4 25.50 -7.65 -2.94
C LYS A 4 25.05 -6.93 -4.22
N VAL A 5 24.16 -5.94 -4.11
CA VAL A 5 23.51 -5.28 -5.27
C VAL A 5 23.94 -3.82 -5.41
N GLY A 6 24.80 -3.32 -4.50
CA GLY A 6 25.31 -1.95 -4.54
C GLY A 6 24.30 -0.86 -4.18
N LEU A 7 23.05 -1.22 -3.87
CA LEU A 7 21.99 -0.26 -3.54
C LEU A 7 22.18 0.36 -2.14
N TYR A 8 22.00 1.67 -2.06
CA TYR A 8 21.98 2.43 -0.82
C TYR A 8 20.54 2.59 -0.35
N LEU A 9 20.32 2.36 0.95
CA LEU A 9 19.02 2.52 1.58
C LEU A 9 19.04 3.84 2.33
N GLU A 10 18.06 4.70 2.09
CA GLU A 10 17.83 5.90 2.89
C GLU A 10 17.23 5.51 4.25
N LEU A 11 18.08 5.36 5.28
CA LEU A 11 17.68 4.80 6.59
C LEU A 11 16.42 5.46 7.19
N ASN A 12 16.25 6.77 7.00
CA ASN A 12 15.11 7.53 7.54
C ASN A 12 13.75 7.10 6.95
N LYS A 13 13.72 6.47 5.78
CA LYS A 13 12.49 5.98 5.13
C LYS A 13 12.09 4.57 5.58
N TYR A 14 12.96 3.87 6.31
CA TYR A 14 12.72 2.48 6.72
C TYR A 14 12.21 2.38 8.14
N LYS A 15 11.34 1.39 8.38
CA LYS A 15 10.86 1.02 9.70
C LYS A 15 11.38 -0.37 10.02
N PHE A 16 12.17 -0.49 11.08
CA PHE A 16 12.71 -1.77 11.54
C PHE A 16 12.01 -2.19 12.83
N LEU A 17 11.71 -3.48 12.97
CA LEU A 17 11.14 -4.09 14.20
C LEU A 17 9.87 -3.37 14.73
N VAL A 18 9.01 -2.86 13.83
CA VAL A 18 7.75 -2.21 14.22
C VAL A 18 6.56 -3.16 14.16
N LYS A 19 5.60 -3.00 15.08
CA LYS A 19 4.38 -3.83 15.14
C LYS A 19 3.35 -3.50 14.06
N ARG A 20 3.44 -2.30 13.46
CA ARG A 20 2.53 -1.77 12.44
C ARG A 20 3.33 -1.06 11.33
N ILE A 21 3.09 -1.42 10.07
CA ILE A 21 3.76 -0.81 8.91
C ILE A 21 2.77 -0.52 7.78
N LYS A 22 3.03 0.53 7.00
CA LYS A 22 2.31 0.80 5.75
C LYS A 22 3.11 0.21 4.60
N TYR A 23 2.50 -0.63 3.78
CA TYR A 23 3.14 -1.26 2.63
C TYR A 23 2.12 -1.39 1.49
N LEU A 24 2.44 -0.82 0.32
CA LEU A 24 1.56 -0.85 -0.87
C LEU A 24 0.08 -0.58 -0.54
N GLU A 25 -0.19 0.57 0.11
CA GLU A 25 -1.52 0.99 0.59
C GLU A 25 -2.16 0.14 1.70
N PHE A 26 -1.58 -1.01 2.06
CA PHE A 26 -1.99 -1.78 3.22
C PHE A 26 -1.38 -1.26 4.53
N ILE A 27 -2.09 -1.47 5.61
CA ILE A 27 -1.62 -1.38 6.98
C ILE A 27 -1.46 -2.81 7.49
N ILE A 28 -0.22 -3.26 7.64
CA ILE A 28 0.09 -4.60 8.16
C ILE A 28 0.32 -4.46 9.66
N ASN A 29 -0.43 -5.22 10.45
CA ASN A 29 -0.26 -5.31 11.89
C ASN A 29 -0.08 -6.76 12.31
N THR A 30 1.00 -7.02 13.05
CA THR A 30 1.36 -8.35 13.57
C THR A 30 0.26 -9.04 14.40
N LYS A 31 -0.63 -8.29 15.05
CA LYS A 31 -1.70 -8.85 15.92
C LYS A 31 -3.08 -8.90 15.27
N ILE A 32 -3.35 -8.03 14.31
CA ILE A 32 -4.71 -7.80 13.76
C ILE A 32 -4.81 -8.33 12.33
N GLY A 33 -3.68 -8.46 11.61
CA GLY A 33 -3.65 -8.85 10.21
C GLY A 33 -3.46 -7.65 9.27
N ILE A 34 -4.03 -7.75 8.07
CA ILE A 34 -3.87 -6.78 6.99
C ILE A 34 -5.14 -5.91 6.92
N ALA A 35 -4.98 -4.59 7.01
CA ALA A 35 -6.04 -3.62 6.84
C ALA A 35 -5.77 -2.72 5.62
N ILE A 36 -6.83 -2.13 5.06
CA ILE A 36 -6.75 -1.22 3.91
C ILE A 36 -6.69 0.22 4.45
N ASN A 37 -5.76 1.03 3.94
CA ASN A 37 -5.76 2.47 4.21
C ASN A 37 -6.56 3.19 3.12
N LEU A 38 -7.71 3.76 3.49
CA LEU A 38 -8.63 4.46 2.59
C LEU A 38 -8.45 5.99 2.58
N ASP A 39 -7.36 6.53 3.13
CA ASP A 39 -7.07 7.98 3.10
C ASP A 39 -6.73 8.47 1.68
N LYS A 40 -7.70 8.51 0.77
CA LYS A 40 -7.57 9.15 -0.56
C LYS A 40 -8.43 10.41 -0.59
N LYS A 41 -7.78 11.56 -0.81
CA LYS A 41 -8.47 12.82 -1.09
C LYS A 41 -9.06 12.76 -2.49
N VAL A 42 -10.32 13.15 -2.64
CA VAL A 42 -11.00 13.18 -3.94
C VAL A 42 -10.34 14.24 -4.84
N LEU A 43 -9.66 13.80 -5.90
CA LEU A 43 -9.20 14.64 -7.00
C LEU A 43 -10.30 14.84 -8.06
N THR A 44 -10.02 15.66 -9.09
CA THR A 44 -10.92 15.90 -10.24
C THR A 44 -11.52 14.62 -10.83
N ILE A 45 -12.76 14.70 -11.32
CA ILE A 45 -13.61 13.56 -11.71
C ILE A 45 -12.91 12.51 -12.60
N VAL A 46 -12.09 12.93 -13.56
CA VAL A 46 -11.39 11.98 -14.46
C VAL A 46 -10.26 11.24 -13.73
N LYS A 47 -9.45 11.95 -12.94
CA LYS A 47 -8.35 11.35 -12.17
C LYS A 47 -8.88 10.46 -11.05
N SER A 48 -9.97 10.86 -10.40
CA SER A 48 -10.58 10.07 -9.34
C SER A 48 -11.16 8.76 -9.86
N VAL A 49 -11.77 8.73 -11.05
CA VAL A 49 -12.24 7.48 -11.68
C VAL A 49 -11.06 6.56 -12.01
N GLN A 50 -9.98 7.09 -12.59
CA GLN A 50 -8.80 6.28 -12.91
C GLN A 50 -8.12 5.71 -11.65
N GLU A 51 -8.00 6.53 -10.60
CA GLU A 51 -7.47 6.10 -9.31
C GLU A 51 -8.37 5.06 -8.64
N PHE A 52 -9.70 5.22 -8.75
CA PHE A 52 -10.67 4.27 -8.23
C PHE A 52 -10.60 2.92 -8.96
N ILE A 53 -10.54 2.90 -10.30
CA ILE A 53 -10.40 1.66 -11.07
C ILE A 53 -9.10 0.95 -10.71
N SER A 54 -7.99 1.70 -10.61
CA SER A 54 -6.68 1.16 -10.24
C SER A 54 -6.69 0.57 -8.82
N PHE A 55 -7.34 1.27 -7.89
CA PHE A 55 -7.56 0.81 -6.52
C PHE A 55 -8.39 -0.48 -6.51
N ALA A 56 -9.56 -0.48 -7.14
CA ALA A 56 -10.47 -1.61 -7.14
C ALA A 56 -9.82 -2.86 -7.78
N ASN A 57 -9.07 -2.69 -8.87
CA ASN A 57 -8.25 -3.75 -9.46
C ASN A 57 -7.19 -4.30 -8.51
N PHE A 58 -6.52 -3.45 -7.73
CA PHE A 58 -5.51 -3.88 -6.77
C PHE A 58 -6.12 -4.77 -5.67
N TYR A 59 -7.35 -4.45 -5.23
CA TYR A 59 -8.08 -5.22 -4.22
C TYR A 59 -9.00 -6.32 -4.79
N ARG A 60 -8.99 -6.59 -6.11
CA ARG A 60 -9.91 -7.53 -6.75
C ARG A 60 -9.95 -8.92 -6.12
N LYS A 61 -8.83 -9.41 -5.57
CA LYS A 61 -8.76 -10.71 -4.89
C LYS A 61 -9.59 -10.77 -3.61
N PHE A 62 -9.91 -9.62 -3.02
CA PHE A 62 -10.71 -9.49 -1.80
C PHE A 62 -12.17 -9.09 -2.08
N ILE A 63 -12.51 -8.79 -3.34
CA ILE A 63 -13.85 -8.38 -3.77
C ILE A 63 -14.46 -9.54 -4.56
N PHE A 64 -15.45 -10.22 -3.98
CA PHE A 64 -16.17 -11.27 -4.69
C PHE A 64 -16.86 -10.72 -5.94
N TYR A 65 -16.71 -11.42 -7.06
CA TYR A 65 -17.28 -11.06 -8.38
C TYR A 65 -16.77 -9.74 -8.98
N PHE A 66 -15.55 -9.32 -8.64
CA PHE A 66 -14.89 -8.22 -9.36
C PHE A 66 -14.40 -8.70 -10.74
N LEU A 67 -14.98 -8.14 -11.81
CA LEU A 67 -14.71 -8.43 -13.23
C LEU A 67 -13.26 -8.13 -13.65
#